data_AF-A0A8T4PEY8-F1
#
_entry.id   AF-A0A8T4PEY8-F1
#
_cell.length_a   1.000
_cell.length_b   1.000
_cell.length_c   1.000
_cell.angle_alpha   90.00
_cell.angle_beta   90.00
_cell.angle_gamma   90.00
#
_symmetry.space_group_name_H-M   'P 1'
#
loop_
_entity.id
_entity.type
_entity.pdbx_description
1 polymer ?
#
loop_
_entity_poly.entity_id
_entity_poly.type
_entity_poly.pdbx_seq_one_letter_code
_entity_poly.pdbx_strand_id
1 'polypeptide(L)'
;GFLSLNLVEQYVHKGTKKSNMVHYHKSLHVAYFFLYNLFIGMILVNFSSRGLAQTLLFFVPFLFYIIIKILPQEFEFKNAAFRIFYSLAPLFGAILGIAYLDFTRHVTGKLVPFVTGTLLYSVIRESLPSDKAEKPLYFMAGVIFYALIILMSWSLA
;
A
#
# COMPACT_ATOMS: atom_id res chain seq x y z
N GLY A 1 10.69 -1.07 -0.64
CA GLY A 1 9.47 -0.92 0.14
C GLY A 1 9.73 -0.91 1.62
N PHE A 2 10.00 -2.08 2.20
CA PHE A 2 10.18 -2.24 3.65
C PHE A 2 11.23 -1.29 4.22
N LEU A 3 12.46 -1.36 3.70
CA LEU A 3 13.56 -0.49 4.15
C LEU A 3 13.27 0.99 3.91
N SER A 4 12.67 1.34 2.77
CA SER A 4 12.36 2.75 2.46
C SER A 4 11.37 3.33 3.46
N LEU A 5 10.28 2.62 3.79
CA LEU A 5 9.30 3.12 4.76
C LEU A 5 9.92 3.20 6.15
N ASN A 6 10.67 2.16 6.55
CA ASN A 6 11.38 2.16 7.82
C ASN A 6 12.35 3.36 7.97
N LEU A 7 13.12 3.69 6.93
CA LEU A 7 14.03 4.84 6.95
C LEU A 7 13.29 6.17 7.02
N VAL A 8 12.21 6.32 6.23
CA VAL A 8 11.35 7.51 6.28
C VAL A 8 10.81 7.71 7.70
N GLU A 9 10.32 6.64 8.33
CA GLU A 9 9.81 6.70 9.71
C GLU A 9 10.88 7.00 10.75
N GLN A 10 12.07 6.40 10.64
CA GLN A 10 13.18 6.69 11.54
C GLN A 10 13.66 8.14 11.42
N TYR A 11 13.75 8.67 10.20
CA TYR A 11 14.12 10.06 9.96
C TYR A 11 13.12 11.01 10.60
N VAL A 12 11.84 10.68 10.45
CA VAL A 12 10.73 11.39 11.08
C VAL A 12 10.81 11.38 12.61
N HIS A 13 11.21 10.26 13.23
CA HIS A 13 11.30 10.14 14.70
C HIS A 13 12.58 10.75 15.30
N LYS A 14 13.72 10.78 14.58
CA LYS A 14 15.01 11.26 15.13
C LYS A 14 15.20 12.79 15.08
N GLY A 15 14.41 13.53 14.28
CA GLY A 15 14.59 14.98 14.05
C GLY A 15 13.95 15.95 15.07
N THR A 16 13.76 15.57 16.33
CA THR A 16 12.77 16.22 17.23
C THR A 16 13.20 17.58 17.84
N LYS A 17 12.71 18.69 17.28
CA LYS A 17 12.35 19.94 18.00
C LYS A 17 10.91 20.36 17.63
N LYS A 18 10.10 20.64 18.64
CA LYS A 18 8.64 20.37 18.74
C LYS A 18 7.66 21.29 17.98
N SER A 19 8.07 22.40 17.34
CA SER A 19 7.09 23.46 16.95
C SER A 19 6.79 23.62 15.44
N ASN A 20 7.76 23.48 14.53
CA ASN A 20 7.52 23.68 13.08
C ASN A 20 7.26 22.36 12.31
N MET A 21 7.10 21.26 13.04
CA MET A 21 7.33 19.90 12.55
C MET A 21 6.05 19.17 12.10
N VAL A 22 4.87 19.65 12.51
CA VAL A 22 3.57 19.02 12.18
C VAL A 22 3.28 19.10 10.68
N HIS A 23 3.65 20.19 10.01
CA HIS A 23 3.40 20.35 8.58
C HIS A 23 4.36 19.52 7.72
N TYR A 24 5.65 19.48 8.06
CA TYR A 24 6.64 18.70 7.30
C TYR A 24 6.39 17.20 7.41
N HIS A 25 6.00 16.73 8.60
CA HIS A 25 5.60 15.36 8.87
C HIS A 25 4.41 14.94 8.00
N LYS A 26 3.39 15.81 7.91
CA LYS A 26 2.19 15.55 7.12
C LYS A 26 2.50 15.49 5.63
N SER A 27 3.29 16.42 5.10
CA SER A 27 3.62 16.45 3.66
C SER A 27 4.44 15.25 3.18
N LEU A 28 5.42 14.77 3.95
CA LEU A 28 6.19 13.58 3.59
C LEU A 28 5.35 12.31 3.63
N HIS A 29 4.50 12.17 4.65
CA HIS A 29 3.55 11.08 4.75
C HIS A 29 2.55 11.12 3.57
N VAL A 30 2.10 12.32 3.19
CA VAL A 30 1.25 12.52 2.00
C VAL A 30 1.92 12.09 0.72
N ALA A 31 3.12 12.58 0.45
CA ALA A 31 3.85 12.23 -0.75
C ALA A 31 4.13 10.72 -0.84
N TYR A 32 4.53 10.09 0.26
CA TYR A 32 4.83 8.66 0.29
C TYR A 32 3.60 7.80 -0.02
N PHE A 33 2.47 8.06 0.66
CA PHE A 33 1.24 7.30 0.46
C PHE A 33 0.60 7.58 -0.90
N PHE A 34 0.73 8.81 -1.43
CA PHE A 34 0.33 9.11 -2.79
C PHE A 34 1.12 8.27 -3.80
N LEU A 35 2.46 8.26 -3.71
CA LEU A 35 3.31 7.45 -4.59
C LEU A 35 3.01 5.95 -4.47
N TYR A 36 2.79 5.49 -3.25
CA TYR A 36 2.43 4.10 -2.98
C TYR A 36 1.12 3.71 -3.68
N ASN A 37 0.08 4.53 -3.55
CA ASN A 37 -1.22 4.32 -4.21
C ASN A 37 -1.12 4.44 -5.74
N LEU A 38 -0.30 5.37 -6.24
CA LEU A 38 0.00 5.48 -7.67
C LEU A 38 0.64 4.21 -8.21
N PHE A 39 1.62 3.63 -7.51
CA PHE A 39 2.25 2.38 -7.93
C PHE A 39 1.29 1.20 -7.91
N ILE A 40 0.38 1.12 -6.92
CA ILE A 40 -0.68 0.11 -6.91
C ILE A 40 -1.52 0.19 -8.19
N GLY A 41 -1.93 1.39 -8.60
CA GLY A 41 -2.69 1.62 -9.83
C GLY A 41 -1.93 1.16 -11.08
N MET A 42 -0.65 1.52 -11.22
CA MET A 42 0.19 1.07 -12.35
C MET A 42 0.34 -0.46 -12.39
N ILE A 43 0.60 -1.08 -11.25
CA ILE A 43 0.75 -2.54 -11.12
C ILE A 43 -0.56 -3.25 -11.50
N LEU A 44 -1.71 -2.70 -11.09
CA LEU A 44 -3.02 -3.27 -11.37
C LEU A 44 -3.29 -3.37 -12.87
N VAL A 45 -2.89 -2.37 -13.66
CA VAL A 45 -2.97 -2.41 -15.13
C VAL A 45 -2.13 -3.54 -15.70
N ASN A 46 -0.92 -3.74 -15.18
CA ASN A 46 -0.06 -4.83 -15.63
C ASN A 46 -0.70 -6.20 -15.35
N PHE A 47 -1.26 -6.41 -14.16
CA PHE A 47 -1.95 -7.65 -13.82
C PHE A 47 -3.24 -7.85 -14.64
N SER A 48 -3.99 -6.77 -14.92
CA SER A 48 -5.16 -6.80 -15.82
C SER A 48 -4.83 -7.38 -17.20
N SER A 49 -3.64 -7.07 -17.73
CA SER A 49 -3.20 -7.65 -19.01
C SER A 49 -2.82 -9.14 -18.96
N ARG A 50 -2.70 -9.75 -17.77
CA ARG A 50 -2.32 -11.15 -17.56
C ARG A 50 -3.50 -12.07 -17.25
N GLY A 51 -4.66 -11.51 -16.91
CA GLY A 51 -5.88 -12.27 -16.64
C GLY A 51 -6.62 -11.82 -15.37
N LEU A 52 -7.91 -12.13 -15.31
CA LEU A 52 -8.79 -11.72 -14.22
C LEU A 52 -8.34 -12.29 -12.86
N ALA A 53 -7.88 -13.53 -12.83
CA ALA A 53 -7.47 -14.20 -11.60
C ALA A 53 -6.29 -13.48 -10.93
N GLN A 54 -5.24 -13.14 -11.69
CA GLN A 54 -4.07 -12.45 -11.17
C GLN A 54 -4.42 -11.02 -10.72
N THR A 55 -5.31 -10.34 -11.44
CA THR A 55 -5.84 -9.04 -11.04
C THR A 55 -6.60 -9.11 -9.73
N LEU A 56 -7.51 -10.07 -9.56
CA LEU A 56 -8.29 -10.21 -8.33
C LEU A 56 -7.41 -10.58 -7.14
N LEU A 57 -6.46 -11.50 -7.34
CA LEU A 57 -5.48 -11.85 -6.31
C LEU A 57 -4.70 -10.61 -5.87
N PHE A 58 -4.21 -9.77 -6.79
CA PHE A 58 -3.53 -8.54 -6.39
C PHE A 58 -4.50 -7.51 -5.79
N PHE A 59 -5.68 -7.31 -6.38
CA PHE A 59 -6.59 -6.23 -6.02
C PHE A 59 -7.21 -6.41 -4.63
N VAL A 60 -7.69 -7.60 -4.28
CA VAL A 60 -8.50 -7.83 -3.08
C VAL A 60 -7.74 -7.52 -1.77
N PRO A 61 -6.50 -8.00 -1.53
CA PRO A 61 -5.75 -7.65 -0.33
C PRO A 61 -5.46 -6.16 -0.23
N PHE A 62 -5.14 -5.51 -1.36
CA PHE A 62 -4.87 -4.08 -1.39
C PHE A 62 -6.14 -3.27 -1.17
N LEU A 63 -7.30 -3.71 -1.67
CA LEU A 63 -8.59 -3.12 -1.37
C LEU A 63 -8.87 -3.16 0.14
N PHE A 64 -8.69 -4.33 0.77
CA PHE A 64 -8.85 -4.45 2.23
C PHE A 64 -7.86 -3.57 2.98
N TYR A 65 -6.59 -3.51 2.55
CA TYR A 65 -5.59 -2.63 3.15
C TYR A 65 -6.01 -1.15 3.06
N ILE A 66 -6.49 -0.70 1.89
CA ILE A 66 -6.97 0.67 1.69
C ILE A 66 -8.17 0.96 2.60
N ILE A 67 -9.14 0.04 2.69
CA ILE A 67 -10.35 0.20 3.51
C ILE A 67 -10.03 0.23 5.01
N ILE A 68 -9.18 -0.68 5.48
CA ILE A 68 -8.88 -0.84 6.90
C ILE A 68 -7.90 0.23 7.39
N LYS A 69 -6.90 0.58 6.57
CA LYS A 69 -5.79 1.44 7.01
C LYS A 69 -5.88 2.86 6.49
N ILE A 70 -6.04 3.01 5.18
CA ILE A 70 -5.91 4.31 4.54
C ILE A 70 -7.17 5.15 4.80
N LEU A 71 -8.36 4.59 4.56
CA LEU A 71 -9.63 5.31 4.74
C LEU A 71 -9.78 5.93 6.14
N PRO A 72 -9.60 5.20 7.27
CA PRO A 72 -9.70 5.79 8.61
C PRO A 72 -8.69 6.90 8.88
N GLN A 73 -7.43 6.73 8.44
CA GLN A 73 -6.41 7.78 8.55
C GLN A 73 -6.77 9.01 7.71
N GLU A 74 -7.43 8.82 6.57
CA GLU A 74 -7.88 9.92 5.72
C GLU A 74 -9.05 10.71 6.31
N PHE A 75 -9.91 10.07 7.11
CA PHE A 75 -10.99 10.76 7.80
C PHE A 75 -10.50 11.71 8.89
N GLU A 76 -9.24 11.62 9.32
CA GLU A 76 -8.59 12.63 10.16
C GLU A 76 -8.13 13.87 9.37
N PHE A 77 -8.10 13.81 8.03
CA PHE A 77 -7.83 15.00 7.22
C PHE A 77 -9.02 15.96 7.27
N LYS A 78 -8.89 17.03 8.07
CA LYS A 78 -9.85 18.15 8.10
C LYS A 78 -10.10 18.84 6.75
N ASN A 79 -9.30 18.57 5.71
CA ASN A 79 -9.37 19.25 4.42
C ASN A 79 -9.69 18.26 3.30
N ALA A 80 -10.86 18.43 2.69
CA ALA A 80 -11.41 17.57 1.65
C ALA A 80 -10.53 17.47 0.39
N ALA A 81 -9.75 18.50 0.08
CA ALA A 81 -8.87 18.50 -1.08
C ALA A 81 -7.79 17.41 -1.01
N PHE A 82 -7.21 17.18 0.17
CA PHE A 82 -6.22 16.12 0.36
C PHE A 82 -6.85 14.74 0.20
N ARG A 83 -8.03 14.52 0.78
CA ARG A 83 -8.75 13.26 0.67
C ARG A 83 -9.07 12.88 -0.78
N ILE A 84 -9.50 13.84 -1.58
CA ILE A 84 -9.74 13.64 -3.01
C ILE A 84 -8.42 13.32 -3.71
N PHE A 85 -7.36 14.07 -3.43
CA PHE A 85 -6.05 13.86 -4.04
C PHE A 85 -5.50 12.44 -3.83
N TYR A 86 -5.62 11.89 -2.62
CA TYR A 86 -5.20 10.51 -2.35
C TYR A 86 -6.10 9.46 -3.00
N SER A 87 -7.41 9.66 -2.96
CA SER A 87 -8.37 8.72 -3.57
C SER A 87 -8.19 8.64 -5.09
N LEU A 88 -7.70 9.72 -5.72
CA LEU A 88 -7.38 9.77 -7.14
C LEU A 88 -6.00 9.16 -7.47
N ALA A 89 -5.11 8.96 -6.50
CA ALA A 89 -3.76 8.48 -6.77
C ALA A 89 -3.72 7.11 -7.48
N PRO A 90 -4.51 6.09 -7.09
CA PRO A 90 -4.58 4.82 -7.83
C PRO A 90 -5.12 5.00 -9.25
N LEU A 91 -6.08 5.91 -9.46
CA LEU A 91 -6.63 6.19 -10.79
C LEU A 91 -5.59 6.86 -11.68
N PHE A 92 -4.84 7.84 -11.17
CA PHE A 92 -3.70 8.43 -11.89
C PHE A 92 -2.64 7.38 -12.22
N GLY A 93 -2.33 6.50 -11.27
CA GLY A 93 -1.45 5.37 -11.49
C GLY A 93 -1.93 4.45 -12.60
N ALA A 94 -3.22 4.11 -12.63
CA ALA A 94 -3.80 3.30 -13.69
C ALA A 94 -3.75 4.00 -15.05
N ILE A 95 -4.07 5.30 -15.12
CA ILE A 95 -3.99 6.08 -16.35
C ILE A 95 -2.55 6.09 -16.88
N LEU A 96 -1.55 6.33 -16.03
CA LEU A 96 -0.14 6.25 -16.41
C LEU A 96 0.27 4.83 -16.84
N GLY A 97 -0.26 3.81 -16.16
CA GLY A 97 -0.04 2.41 -16.50
C GLY A 97 -0.54 2.05 -17.89
N ILE A 98 -1.69 2.61 -18.29
CA ILE A 98 -2.29 2.44 -19.61
C ILE A 98 -1.53 3.26 -20.67
N ALA A 99 -1.25 4.53 -20.37
CA ALA A 99 -0.58 5.45 -21.29
C ALA A 99 0.86 5.02 -21.62
N TYR A 100 1.55 4.39 -20.68
CA TYR A 100 2.95 3.94 -20.80
C TYR A 100 3.08 2.44 -20.54
N LEU A 101 2.38 1.63 -21.35
CA LEU A 101 2.19 0.20 -21.10
C LEU A 101 3.49 -0.61 -21.15
N ASP A 102 4.38 -0.33 -22.11
CA ASP A 102 5.68 -1.00 -22.23
C ASP A 102 6.62 -0.64 -21.09
N PHE A 103 6.70 0.64 -20.75
CA PHE A 103 7.44 1.10 -19.58
C PHE A 103 6.93 0.44 -18.31
N THR A 104 5.60 0.42 -18.13
CA THR A 104 4.93 -0.21 -16.98
C THR A 104 5.28 -1.68 -16.89
N ARG A 105 5.28 -2.43 -18.00
CA ARG A 105 5.72 -3.84 -18.02
C ARG A 105 7.16 -4.01 -17.53
N HIS A 106 8.07 -3.13 -17.94
CA HIS A 106 9.47 -3.18 -17.51
C HIS A 106 9.67 -2.82 -16.03
N VAL A 107 8.93 -1.84 -15.51
CA VAL A 107 9.10 -1.41 -14.10
C VAL A 107 8.28 -2.23 -13.11
N THR A 108 7.21 -2.91 -13.54
CA THR A 108 6.32 -3.68 -12.65
C THR A 108 7.09 -4.70 -11.81
N GLY A 109 8.08 -5.38 -12.40
CA GLY A 109 8.92 -6.35 -11.67
C GLY A 109 9.70 -5.74 -10.49
N LYS A 110 9.97 -4.43 -10.52
CA LYS A 110 10.62 -3.68 -9.42
C LYS A 110 9.59 -3.04 -8.48
N LEU A 111 8.47 -2.58 -9.03
CA LEU A 111 7.40 -1.95 -8.25
C LEU A 111 6.67 -2.95 -7.36
N VAL A 112 6.46 -4.20 -7.80
CA VAL A 112 5.77 -5.22 -6.99
C VAL A 112 6.52 -5.50 -5.68
N PRO A 113 7.82 -5.88 -5.67
CA PRO A 113 8.56 -6.04 -4.40
C PRO A 113 8.61 -4.76 -3.57
N PHE A 114 8.64 -3.59 -4.21
CA PHE A 114 8.60 -2.33 -3.49
C PHE A 114 7.28 -2.16 -2.74
N VAL A 115 6.14 -2.26 -3.41
CA VAL A 115 4.81 -2.07 -2.82
C VAL A 115 4.51 -3.17 -1.80
N THR A 116 4.79 -4.43 -2.11
CA THR A 116 4.57 -5.55 -1.18
C THR A 116 5.47 -5.44 0.06
N GLY A 117 6.73 -5.01 -0.10
CA GLY A 117 7.62 -4.79 1.04
C GLY A 117 7.15 -3.63 1.93
N THR A 118 6.59 -2.57 1.35
CA THR A 118 5.98 -1.48 2.11
C THR A 118 4.73 -1.95 2.86
N LEU A 119 3.87 -2.74 2.21
CA LEU A 119 2.71 -3.36 2.84
C LEU A 119 3.13 -4.22 4.04
N LEU A 120 4.15 -5.07 3.85
CA LEU A 120 4.67 -5.95 4.90
C LEU A 120 5.16 -5.15 6.12
N TYR A 121 5.92 -4.08 5.89
CA TYR A 121 6.34 -3.18 6.97
C TYR A 121 5.13 -2.60 7.71
N SER A 122 4.19 -2.03 6.96
CA SER A 122 2.97 -1.42 7.51
C SER A 122 2.15 -2.40 8.35
N VAL A 123 2.04 -3.65 7.91
CA VAL A 123 1.29 -4.70 8.61
C VAL A 123 2.02 -5.16 9.87
N ILE A 124 3.32 -5.43 9.79
CA ILE A 124 4.14 -5.83 10.95
C ILE A 124 4.12 -4.74 12.01
N ARG A 125 4.33 -3.48 11.60
CA ARG A 125 4.33 -2.34 12.53
C ARG A 125 2.98 -2.17 13.24
N GLU A 126 1.88 -2.38 12.52
CA GLU A 126 0.53 -2.28 13.10
C GLU A 126 0.18 -3.46 13.99
N SER A 127 0.81 -4.61 13.77
CA SER A 127 0.60 -5.85 14.53
C SER A 127 1.60 -6.00 15.68
N LEU A 128 2.36 -4.94 15.98
CA LEU A 128 3.25 -4.91 17.13
C LEU A 128 2.47 -4.31 18.31
N PRO A 129 2.25 -5.08 19.39
CA PRO A 129 1.38 -4.68 20.48
C PRO A 129 1.96 -3.46 21.19
N SER A 130 1.35 -2.30 21.00
CA SER A 130 1.76 -1.09 21.71
C SER A 130 1.10 -0.96 23.08
N ASP A 131 -0.03 -1.62 23.34
CA ASP A 131 -0.72 -1.65 24.65
C ASP A 131 -2.00 -2.53 24.70
N LYS A 132 -2.50 -3.07 23.58
CA LYS A 132 -3.71 -3.93 23.52
C LYS A 132 -3.37 -5.37 23.16
N ALA A 133 -4.17 -6.31 23.69
CA ALA A 133 -4.10 -7.74 23.37
C ALA A 133 -4.49 -8.00 21.91
N GLU A 134 -3.58 -7.70 21.00
CA GLU A 134 -3.67 -8.12 19.61
C GLU A 134 -3.71 -9.65 19.57
N LYS A 135 -4.58 -10.20 18.72
CA LYS A 135 -4.84 -11.63 18.64
C LYS A 135 -4.12 -12.20 17.40
N PRO A 136 -2.84 -12.60 17.52
CA PRO A 136 -2.01 -13.02 16.38
C PRO A 136 -2.60 -14.22 15.62
N LEU A 137 -3.44 -15.02 16.28
CA LEU A 137 -4.14 -16.14 15.68
C LEU A 137 -5.04 -15.73 14.50
N TYR A 138 -5.74 -14.59 14.59
CA TYR A 138 -6.59 -14.14 13.46
C TYR A 138 -5.75 -13.67 12.27
N PHE A 139 -4.60 -13.05 12.53
CA PHE A 139 -3.64 -12.69 11.48
C PHE A 139 -3.11 -13.95 10.77
N MET A 140 -2.64 -14.94 11.54
CA MET A 140 -2.18 -16.23 10.99
C MET A 140 -3.27 -16.93 10.18
N ALA A 141 -4.51 -16.96 10.68
CA ALA A 141 -5.63 -17.56 9.96
C ALA A 141 -5.86 -16.88 8.60
N GLY A 142 -5.81 -15.54 8.55
CA GLY A 142 -5.92 -14.78 7.30
C GLY A 142 -4.78 -15.07 6.32
N VAL A 143 -3.54 -15.14 6.82
CA VAL A 143 -2.36 -15.48 6.00
C VAL A 143 -2.49 -16.88 5.40
N ILE A 144 -2.85 -17.88 6.21
CA ILE A 144 -3.03 -19.27 5.77
C ILE A 144 -4.16 -19.34 4.75
N PHE A 145 -5.31 -18.74 5.04
CA PHE A 145 -6.47 -18.73 4.14
C PHE A 145 -6.11 -18.12 2.78
N TYR A 146 -5.45 -16.96 2.78
CA TYR A 146 -5.10 -16.28 1.55
C TYR A 146 -3.98 -17.00 0.77
N ALA A 147 -3.03 -17.62 1.47
CA ALA A 147 -2.02 -18.48 0.84
C ALA A 147 -2.65 -19.70 0.14
N LEU A 148 -3.64 -20.34 0.77
CA LEU A 148 -4.38 -21.45 0.15
C LEU A 148 -5.11 -21.00 -1.12
N ILE A 149 -5.74 -19.83 -1.12
CA ILE A 149 -6.39 -19.26 -2.32
C ILE A 149 -5.37 -19.10 -3.46
N ILE A 150 -4.18 -18.56 -3.19
CA ILE A 150 -3.13 -18.40 -4.20
C ILE A 150 -2.71 -19.78 -4.75
N LEU A 151 -2.45 -20.75 -3.87
CA LEU A 151 -2.02 -22.10 -4.27
C LEU A 151 -3.09 -22.79 -5.13
N MET A 152 -4.36 -22.68 -4.75
CA MET A 152 -5.48 -23.21 -5.54
C MET A 152 -5.58 -22.52 -6.90
N SER A 153 -5.38 -21.20 -6.96
CA SER A 153 -5.38 -20.46 -8.23
C SER A 153 -4.29 -20.92 -9.19
N TRP A 154 -3.13 -21.38 -8.71
CA TRP A 154 -2.08 -21.92 -9.57
C TRP A 154 -2.42 -23.30 -10.13
N SER A 155 -3.18 -24.10 -9.38
CA SER A 155 -3.63 -25.41 -9.86
C SER A 155 -4.71 -25.34 -10.96
N LEU A 156 -5.39 -24.19 -11.04
CA LEU A 156 -6.50 -23.93 -11.98
C LEU A 156 -6.07 -23.14 -13.23
N ALA A 157 -4.85 -22.61 -13.25
CA ALA A 157 -4.30 -21.78 -14.32
C ALA A 157 -3.30 -22.56 -15.18
#